data_AF-A0A660TEP3-F1
#
_entry.id   AF-A0A660TEP3-F1
#
_cell.length_a   1.000
_cell.length_b   1.000
_cell.length_c   1.000
_cell.angle_alpha   90.00
_cell.angle_beta   90.00
_cell.angle_gamma   90.00
#
_symmetry.space_group_name_H-M   'P 1'
#
loop_
_entity.id
_entity.type
_entity.pdbx_description
1 polymer ?
#
loop_
_entity_poly.entity_id
_entity_poly.type
_entity_poly.pdbx_seq_one_letter_code
_entity_poly.pdbx_strand_id
1 'polypeptide(L)'
;DLTSLYTALLEAVGVETAEITIPGHIYAAFALKSSLDEARKSYSRPDELIITKDKVWVPVEITMFQKTFEKAWQMGAKEWRENASKEQSILYPTRDSWKLYQAVGFNEGSGIQPPDKNRVSSAFEKTIKSYVDREIYPQVAKIKTQIQQNNSSLRYKNKLAVLYARYGMYDRAEISFKEIVQKKEYKPALLNLGNIAFIHEDFEAASGYYQRVLNIDTNNKSALLGVSRCNHELENYGMVAKTYQKLKEIDPDLASRFAYLDLRGEEANRAADAAGMRDIVLWEEE
;
A
#
# COMPACT_ATOMS: atom_id res chain seq x y z
N ASP A 1 15.04 -29.54 -2.84
CA ASP A 1 14.32 -28.79 -3.89
C ASP A 1 14.37 -27.31 -3.58
N LEU A 2 14.45 -26.42 -4.58
CA LEU A 2 14.43 -24.97 -4.37
C LEU A 2 13.06 -24.47 -3.88
N THR A 3 11.98 -25.14 -4.27
CA THR A 3 10.60 -24.85 -3.85
C THR A 3 10.47 -25.01 -2.34
N SER A 4 10.92 -26.13 -1.78
CA SER A 4 10.84 -26.39 -0.35
C SER A 4 11.72 -25.44 0.47
N LEU A 5 12.89 -25.03 -0.07
CA LEU A 5 13.72 -24.01 0.57
C LEU A 5 13.02 -22.64 0.57
N TYR A 6 12.46 -22.23 -0.57
CA TYR A 6 11.76 -20.95 -0.72
C TYR A 6 10.54 -20.84 0.21
N THR A 7 9.72 -21.89 0.25
CA THR A 7 8.53 -21.95 1.13
C THR A 7 8.92 -21.94 2.61
N ALA A 8 9.94 -22.71 3.00
CA ALA A 8 10.43 -22.71 4.38
C ALA A 8 10.98 -21.35 4.83
N LEU A 9 11.75 -20.66 3.98
CA LEU A 9 12.27 -19.33 4.29
C LEU A 9 11.17 -18.28 4.48
N LEU A 10 10.11 -18.35 3.67
CA LEU A 10 8.96 -17.46 3.81
C LEU A 10 8.13 -17.76 5.06
N GLU A 11 7.88 -19.03 5.37
CA GLU A 11 7.17 -19.41 6.59
C GLU A 11 7.95 -18.99 7.84
N ALA A 12 9.30 -19.04 7.81
CA ALA A 12 10.15 -18.60 8.91
C ALA A 12 9.99 -17.09 9.24
N VAL A 13 9.57 -16.28 8.26
CA VAL A 13 9.25 -14.85 8.45
C VAL A 13 7.73 -14.58 8.52
N GLY A 14 6.93 -15.63 8.72
CA GLY A 14 5.48 -15.52 8.92
C GLY A 14 4.67 -15.32 7.64
N VAL A 15 5.26 -15.54 6.47
CA VAL A 15 4.54 -15.55 5.18
C VAL A 15 4.08 -16.98 4.91
N GLU A 16 2.77 -17.19 4.90
CA GLU A 16 2.19 -18.51 4.61
C GLU A 16 2.45 -18.94 3.18
N THR A 17 2.77 -20.21 2.98
CA THR A 17 3.13 -20.77 1.69
C THR A 17 2.47 -22.09 1.38
N ALA A 18 2.55 -22.48 0.11
CA ALA A 18 2.13 -23.75 -0.40
C ALA A 18 3.08 -24.23 -1.51
N GLU A 19 3.19 -25.53 -1.66
CA GLU A 19 3.80 -26.17 -2.83
C GLU A 19 2.71 -26.50 -3.85
N ILE A 20 2.97 -26.23 -5.12
CA ILE A 20 2.07 -26.56 -6.22
C ILE A 20 2.71 -27.64 -7.06
N THR A 21 1.98 -28.72 -7.30
CA THR A 21 2.42 -29.80 -8.20
C THR A 21 1.58 -29.81 -9.45
N ILE A 22 2.25 -29.89 -10.60
CA ILE A 22 1.67 -30.19 -11.91
C ILE A 22 2.47 -31.35 -12.55
N PRO A 23 2.03 -31.95 -13.67
CA PRO A 23 2.76 -33.05 -14.30
C PRO A 23 4.21 -32.65 -14.64
N GLY A 24 5.16 -33.29 -13.96
CA GLY A 24 6.60 -33.12 -14.20
C GLY A 24 7.23 -31.86 -13.61
N HIS A 25 6.50 -31.07 -12.80
CA HIS A 25 7.01 -29.81 -12.27
C HIS A 25 6.41 -29.44 -10.91
N ILE A 26 7.20 -28.76 -10.08
CA ILE A 26 6.81 -28.27 -8.76
C ILE A 26 7.28 -26.83 -8.60
N TYR A 27 6.42 -25.99 -8.03
CA TYR A 27 6.71 -24.58 -7.78
C TYR A 27 5.96 -24.08 -6.54
N ALA A 28 6.18 -22.82 -6.14
CA ALA A 28 5.68 -22.30 -4.87
C ALA A 28 4.46 -21.39 -5.05
N ALA A 29 3.73 -21.18 -3.95
CA ALA A 29 2.84 -20.05 -3.79
C ALA A 29 2.95 -19.47 -2.38
N PHE A 30 2.63 -18.19 -2.23
CA PHE A 30 2.47 -17.55 -0.92
C PHE A 30 1.09 -16.92 -0.78
N ALA A 31 0.55 -16.90 0.44
CA ALA A 31 -0.78 -16.37 0.71
C ALA A 31 -0.75 -14.85 0.88
N LEU A 32 -1.75 -14.17 0.32
CA LEU A 32 -2.04 -12.79 0.66
C LEU A 32 -2.71 -12.71 2.04
N LYS A 33 -2.45 -11.61 2.75
CA LYS A 33 -3.15 -11.29 4.01
C LYS A 33 -4.57 -10.77 3.79
N SER A 34 -4.89 -10.34 2.57
CA SER A 34 -6.20 -9.79 2.21
C SER A 34 -7.25 -10.88 2.10
N SER A 35 -8.50 -10.50 2.39
CA SER A 35 -9.67 -11.33 2.11
C SER A 35 -9.89 -11.51 0.60
N LEU A 36 -10.70 -12.51 0.23
CA LEU A 36 -11.12 -12.75 -1.14
C LEU A 36 -11.71 -11.50 -1.80
N ASP A 37 -12.59 -10.80 -1.09
CA ASP A 37 -13.32 -9.65 -1.61
C ASP A 37 -12.40 -8.44 -1.78
N GLU A 38 -11.44 -8.25 -0.88
CA GLU A 38 -10.40 -7.23 -1.03
C GLU A 38 -9.51 -7.52 -2.23
N ALA A 39 -9.03 -8.76 -2.37
CA ALA A 39 -8.20 -9.13 -3.51
C ALA A 39 -8.92 -8.91 -4.85
N ARG A 40 -10.21 -9.25 -4.95
CA ARG A 40 -11.02 -9.01 -6.16
C ARG A 40 -11.21 -7.53 -6.50
N LYS A 41 -11.20 -6.65 -5.49
CA LYS A 41 -11.35 -5.20 -5.68
C LYS A 41 -10.02 -4.50 -5.99
N SER A 42 -8.93 -5.01 -5.44
CA SER A 42 -7.62 -4.35 -5.48
C SER A 42 -6.74 -4.76 -6.65
N TYR A 43 -6.87 -5.99 -7.16
CA TYR A 43 -6.02 -6.49 -8.25
C TYR A 43 -6.73 -6.39 -9.61
N SER A 44 -6.07 -5.79 -10.60
CA SER A 44 -6.66 -5.64 -11.94
C SER A 44 -6.75 -6.97 -12.72
N ARG A 45 -5.98 -7.98 -12.29
CA ARG A 45 -5.84 -9.29 -12.94
C ARG A 45 -6.05 -10.42 -11.94
N PRO A 46 -7.31 -10.74 -11.59
CA PRO A 46 -7.59 -11.84 -10.68
C PRO A 46 -7.17 -13.20 -11.27
N ASP A 47 -6.96 -13.31 -12.58
CA ASP A 47 -6.45 -14.51 -13.25
C ASP A 47 -4.93 -14.74 -13.03
N GLU A 48 -4.21 -13.77 -12.47
CA GLU A 48 -2.85 -13.95 -11.98
C GLU A 48 -2.82 -14.57 -10.55
N LEU A 49 -3.97 -14.79 -9.91
CA LEU A 49 -4.07 -15.31 -8.53
C LEU A 49 -4.68 -16.72 -8.49
N ILE A 50 -4.34 -17.48 -7.45
CA ILE A 50 -5.02 -18.74 -7.13
C ILE A 50 -5.99 -18.48 -5.99
N ILE A 51 -7.28 -18.65 -6.26
CA ILE A 51 -8.34 -18.42 -5.30
C ILE A 51 -8.83 -19.78 -4.79
N THR A 52 -8.67 -19.99 -3.49
CA THR A 52 -9.25 -21.12 -2.76
C THR A 52 -10.43 -20.64 -1.91
N LYS A 53 -11.16 -21.54 -1.25
CA LYS A 53 -12.28 -21.16 -0.35
C LYS A 53 -11.82 -20.24 0.79
N ASP A 54 -10.61 -20.44 1.27
CA ASP A 54 -10.14 -19.82 2.52
C ASP A 54 -9.12 -18.71 2.28
N LYS A 55 -8.38 -18.76 1.17
CA LYS A 55 -7.22 -17.89 0.92
C LYS A 55 -7.03 -17.54 -0.55
N VAL A 56 -6.34 -16.43 -0.76
CA VAL A 56 -5.83 -15.98 -2.05
C VAL A 56 -4.32 -16.20 -2.06
N TRP A 57 -3.83 -16.87 -3.09
CA TRP A 57 -2.43 -17.23 -3.23
C TRP A 57 -1.81 -16.61 -4.48
N VAL A 58 -0.55 -16.23 -4.36
CA VAL A 58 0.30 -15.75 -5.45
C VAL A 58 1.23 -16.89 -5.85
N PRO A 59 1.02 -17.55 -7.00
CA PRO A 59 1.95 -18.56 -7.50
C PRO A 59 3.24 -17.91 -7.99
N VAL A 60 4.38 -18.56 -7.74
CA VAL A 60 5.71 -18.07 -8.13
C VAL A 60 6.50 -19.22 -8.73
N GLU A 61 6.90 -19.04 -9.99
CA GLU A 61 7.81 -19.96 -10.66
C GLU A 61 9.24 -19.80 -10.12
N ILE A 62 9.62 -20.66 -9.17
CA ILE A 62 10.88 -20.52 -8.42
C ILE A 62 12.13 -20.84 -9.26
N THR A 63 12.00 -21.49 -10.42
CA THR A 63 13.15 -21.76 -11.30
C THR A 63 13.55 -20.52 -12.10
N MET A 64 12.72 -19.47 -12.14
CA MET A 64 12.96 -18.24 -12.90
C MET A 64 13.81 -17.21 -12.13
N PHE A 65 14.83 -17.63 -11.38
CA PHE A 65 15.68 -16.76 -10.54
C PHE A 65 16.48 -15.68 -11.31
N GLN A 66 16.66 -15.83 -12.63
CA GLN A 66 17.27 -14.81 -13.50
C GLN A 66 16.26 -13.83 -14.10
N LYS A 67 14.97 -14.01 -13.83
CA LYS A 67 13.89 -13.15 -14.30
C LYS A 67 13.39 -12.29 -13.15
N THR A 68 12.58 -11.28 -13.48
CA THR A 68 11.97 -10.43 -12.47
C THR A 68 10.85 -11.18 -11.75
N PHE A 69 10.53 -10.75 -10.53
CA PHE A 69 9.47 -11.36 -9.72
C PHE A 69 8.14 -11.43 -10.48
N GLU A 70 7.77 -10.38 -11.22
CA GLU A 70 6.52 -10.34 -11.98
C GLU A 70 6.48 -11.40 -13.08
N LYS A 71 7.61 -11.71 -13.71
CA LYS A 71 7.68 -12.77 -14.72
C LYS A 71 7.54 -14.16 -14.11
N ALA A 72 8.15 -14.39 -12.94
CA ALA A 72 8.02 -15.63 -12.20
C ALA A 72 6.57 -15.83 -11.72
N TRP A 73 5.94 -14.77 -11.22
CA TRP A 73 4.53 -14.80 -10.83
C TRP A 73 3.61 -15.08 -12.03
N GLN A 74 3.78 -14.34 -13.13
CA GLN A 74 2.98 -14.55 -14.34
C GLN A 74 3.12 -15.95 -14.92
N MET A 75 4.34 -16.53 -14.86
CA MET A 75 4.55 -17.90 -15.29
C MET A 75 3.82 -18.89 -14.38
N GLY A 76 3.99 -18.78 -13.06
CA GLY A 76 3.30 -19.66 -12.11
C GLY A 76 1.77 -19.57 -12.21
N ALA A 77 1.23 -18.37 -12.49
CA ALA A 77 -0.20 -18.19 -12.73
C ALA A 77 -0.66 -18.78 -14.06
N LYS A 78 0.17 -18.67 -15.11
CA LYS A 78 -0.09 -19.31 -16.41
C LYS A 78 -0.12 -20.84 -16.26
N GLU A 79 0.91 -21.41 -15.64
CA GLU A 79 1.02 -22.86 -15.39
C GLU A 79 -0.15 -23.37 -14.55
N TRP A 80 -0.54 -22.63 -13.51
CA TRP A 80 -1.73 -22.96 -12.73
C TRP A 80 -2.96 -23.03 -13.62
N ARG A 81 -3.25 -22.00 -14.40
CA ARG A 81 -4.47 -21.96 -15.25
C ARG A 81 -4.50 -23.08 -16.29
N GLU A 82 -3.36 -23.37 -16.94
CA GLU A 82 -3.25 -24.39 -17.99
C GLU A 82 -3.46 -25.82 -17.46
N ASN A 83 -3.16 -26.06 -16.17
CA ASN A 83 -3.28 -27.37 -15.53
C ASN A 83 -4.53 -27.49 -14.66
N ALA A 84 -4.98 -26.42 -14.00
CA ALA A 84 -6.18 -26.40 -13.18
C ALA A 84 -7.43 -26.71 -14.00
N SER A 85 -7.52 -26.20 -15.25
CA SER A 85 -8.63 -26.52 -16.16
C SER A 85 -8.70 -28.01 -16.55
N LYS A 86 -7.63 -28.76 -16.29
CA LYS A 86 -7.51 -30.20 -16.58
C LYS A 86 -7.48 -31.05 -15.30
N GLU A 87 -7.70 -30.44 -14.14
CA GLU A 87 -7.60 -31.08 -12.82
C GLU A 87 -6.19 -31.68 -12.55
N GLN A 88 -5.16 -31.08 -13.14
CA GLN A 88 -3.77 -31.54 -13.05
C GLN A 88 -2.90 -30.73 -12.08
N SER A 89 -3.46 -29.72 -11.43
CA SER A 89 -2.75 -28.89 -10.45
C SER A 89 -3.28 -29.14 -9.04
N ILE A 90 -2.38 -29.41 -8.10
CA ILE A 90 -2.71 -29.56 -6.68
C ILE A 90 -1.88 -28.56 -5.89
N LEU A 91 -2.52 -27.88 -4.93
CA LEU A 91 -1.89 -26.93 -4.02
C LEU A 91 -1.85 -27.56 -2.61
N TYR A 92 -0.65 -27.70 -2.06
CA TYR A 92 -0.38 -28.26 -0.74
C TYR A 92 0.13 -27.17 0.19
N PRO A 93 -0.70 -26.66 1.13
CA PRO A 93 -0.23 -25.70 2.13
C PRO A 93 0.94 -26.27 2.93
N THR A 94 2.03 -25.52 3.04
CA THR A 94 3.28 -25.97 3.69
C THR A 94 3.02 -26.41 5.14
N ARG A 95 2.14 -25.69 5.84
CA ARG A 95 1.74 -26.01 7.22
C ARG A 95 1.00 -27.32 7.38
N ASP A 96 0.28 -27.78 6.35
CA ASP A 96 -0.36 -29.11 6.39
C ASP A 96 0.68 -30.21 6.23
N SER A 97 1.66 -30.02 5.35
CA SER A 97 2.81 -30.93 5.20
C SER A 97 3.61 -31.05 6.51
N TRP A 98 3.80 -29.96 7.25
CA TRP A 98 4.52 -29.98 8.54
C TRP A 98 3.85 -30.78 9.65
N LYS A 99 2.53 -31.04 9.57
CA LYS A 99 1.85 -31.95 10.50
C LYS A 99 2.37 -33.39 10.39
N LEU A 100 2.87 -33.77 9.21
CA LEU A 100 3.44 -35.08 8.92
C LEU A 100 4.97 -35.04 8.94
N TYR A 101 5.57 -33.98 8.40
CA TYR A 101 7.01 -33.78 8.28
C TYR A 101 7.47 -32.63 9.16
N GLN A 102 7.76 -32.92 10.43
CA GLN A 102 8.18 -31.90 11.38
C GLN A 102 9.51 -31.25 10.98
N ALA A 103 9.64 -29.96 11.29
CA ALA A 103 10.88 -29.24 11.06
C ALA A 103 12.02 -29.83 11.91
N VAL A 104 13.20 -29.98 11.31
CA VAL A 104 14.41 -30.40 12.03
C VAL A 104 15.08 -29.16 12.59
N GLY A 105 15.37 -29.15 13.89
CA GLY A 105 16.14 -28.09 14.52
C GLY A 105 17.57 -28.05 13.97
N PHE A 106 17.99 -26.91 13.45
CA PHE A 106 19.35 -26.69 12.97
C PHE A 106 20.12 -25.88 14.03
N ASN A 107 21.22 -26.45 14.55
CA ASN A 107 22.00 -25.89 15.65
C ASN A 107 23.37 -25.34 15.23
N GLU A 108 23.67 -25.25 13.93
CA GLU A 108 24.92 -24.68 13.44
C GLU A 108 24.72 -23.27 12.89
N GLY A 109 25.47 -22.31 13.42
CA GLY A 109 25.50 -20.96 12.87
C GLY A 109 26.39 -20.92 11.64
N SER A 110 25.83 -21.14 10.45
CA SER A 110 26.54 -20.76 9.23
C SER A 110 26.46 -19.24 9.07
N GLY A 111 27.62 -18.60 8.88
CA GLY A 111 27.69 -17.18 8.57
C GLY A 111 27.14 -16.94 7.17
N ILE A 112 25.83 -16.78 7.04
CA ILE A 112 25.20 -16.41 5.78
C ILE A 112 25.50 -14.93 5.55
N GLN A 113 26.24 -14.62 4.48
CA GLN A 113 26.40 -13.25 4.06
C GLN A 113 25.12 -12.81 3.34
N PRO A 114 24.38 -11.82 3.87
CA PRO A 114 23.21 -11.31 3.19
C PRO A 114 23.61 -10.65 1.86
N PRO A 115 22.71 -10.62 0.86
CA PRO A 115 22.95 -9.89 -0.37
C PRO A 115 23.15 -8.39 -0.08
N ASP A 116 23.87 -7.70 -0.96
CA ASP A 116 24.07 -6.25 -0.87
C ASP A 116 22.73 -5.52 -0.77
N LYS A 117 22.56 -4.75 0.32
CA LYS A 117 21.30 -4.07 0.65
C LYS A 117 20.86 -3.13 -0.47
N ASN A 118 21.79 -2.35 -1.03
CA ASN A 118 21.46 -1.38 -2.08
C ASN A 118 20.99 -2.08 -3.35
N ARG A 119 21.64 -3.19 -3.73
CA ARG A 119 21.23 -4.01 -4.87
C ARG A 119 19.83 -4.58 -4.68
N VAL A 120 19.48 -5.05 -3.48
CA VAL A 120 18.13 -5.56 -3.18
C VAL A 120 17.10 -4.42 -3.23
N SER A 121 17.38 -3.29 -2.57
CA SER A 121 16.49 -2.11 -2.58
C SER A 121 16.23 -1.59 -3.99
N SER A 122 17.27 -1.41 -4.82
CA SER A 122 17.11 -0.93 -6.20
C SER A 122 16.33 -1.93 -7.07
N ALA A 123 16.53 -3.24 -6.88
CA ALA A 123 15.76 -4.26 -7.60
C ALA A 123 14.28 -4.24 -7.18
N PHE A 124 14.01 -4.14 -5.88
CA PHE A 124 12.68 -4.04 -5.32
C PHE A 124 11.94 -2.79 -5.82
N GLU A 125 12.55 -1.61 -5.73
CA GLU A 125 11.98 -0.34 -6.20
C GLU A 125 11.63 -0.40 -7.69
N LYS A 126 12.52 -0.97 -8.51
CA LYS A 126 12.29 -1.14 -9.94
C LYS A 126 11.08 -2.03 -10.22
N THR A 127 10.96 -3.15 -9.50
CA THR A 127 9.84 -4.10 -9.61
C THR A 127 8.53 -3.44 -9.18
N ILE A 128 8.50 -2.82 -8.00
CA ILE A 128 7.30 -2.12 -7.51
C ILE A 128 6.88 -1.01 -8.47
N LYS A 129 7.83 -0.21 -8.97
CA LYS A 129 7.52 0.83 -9.97
C LYS A 129 6.90 0.26 -11.24
N SER A 130 7.47 -0.82 -11.77
CA SER A 130 6.93 -1.47 -12.98
C SER A 130 5.55 -2.09 -12.75
N TYR A 131 5.32 -2.69 -11.58
CA TYR A 131 4.03 -3.23 -11.19
C TYR A 131 2.99 -2.12 -11.06
N VAL A 132 3.30 -1.07 -10.30
CA VAL A 132 2.43 0.09 -10.11
C VAL A 132 2.08 0.74 -11.45
N ASP A 133 3.07 1.06 -12.28
CA ASP A 133 2.85 1.67 -13.60
C ASP A 133 1.89 0.81 -14.45
N ARG A 134 1.98 -0.52 -14.37
CA ARG A 134 1.10 -1.45 -15.09
C ARG A 134 -0.32 -1.48 -14.51
N GLU A 135 -0.47 -1.57 -13.20
CA GLU A 135 -1.76 -1.65 -12.52
C GLU A 135 -2.57 -0.36 -12.71
N ILE A 136 -1.91 0.81 -12.65
CA ILE A 136 -2.61 2.10 -12.77
C ILE A 136 -2.79 2.55 -14.21
N TYR A 137 -2.11 1.95 -15.19
CA TYR A 137 -2.12 2.40 -16.60
C TYR A 137 -3.54 2.59 -17.16
N PRO A 138 -4.49 1.64 -17.00
CA PRO A 138 -5.85 1.81 -17.54
C PRO A 138 -6.60 2.98 -16.88
N GLN A 139 -6.39 3.18 -15.58
CA GLN A 139 -7.03 4.26 -14.81
C GLN A 139 -6.44 5.62 -15.20
N VAL A 140 -5.11 5.70 -15.33
CA VAL A 140 -4.40 6.88 -15.83
C VAL A 140 -4.88 7.24 -17.23
N ALA A 141 -5.00 6.25 -18.14
CA ALA A 141 -5.50 6.48 -19.49
C ALA A 141 -6.92 7.05 -19.48
N LYS A 142 -7.83 6.44 -18.69
CA LYS A 142 -9.21 6.91 -18.53
C LYS A 142 -9.27 8.36 -18.03
N ILE A 143 -8.52 8.69 -16.99
CA ILE A 143 -8.48 10.06 -16.43
C ILE A 143 -7.88 11.04 -17.44
N LYS A 144 -6.82 10.66 -18.18
CA LYS A 144 -6.24 11.51 -19.23
C LYS A 144 -7.24 11.82 -20.35
N THR A 145 -8.05 10.86 -20.77
CA THR A 145 -9.13 11.09 -21.73
C THR A 145 -10.15 12.10 -21.16
N GLN A 146 -10.52 11.97 -19.88
CA GLN A 146 -11.43 12.94 -19.24
C GLN A 146 -10.84 14.35 -19.16
N ILE A 147 -9.53 14.49 -18.92
CA ILE A 147 -8.82 15.77 -18.95
C ILE A 147 -8.90 16.42 -20.33
N GLN A 148 -8.74 15.62 -21.40
CA GLN A 148 -8.82 16.11 -22.78
C GLN A 148 -10.25 16.56 -23.15
N GLN A 149 -11.26 15.77 -22.77
CA GLN A 149 -12.67 16.06 -23.10
C GLN A 149 -13.25 17.24 -22.31
N ASN A 150 -12.82 17.44 -21.06
CA ASN A 150 -13.37 18.47 -20.16
C ASN A 150 -12.46 19.70 -20.05
N ASN A 151 -11.78 20.05 -21.14
CA ASN A 151 -10.91 21.22 -21.28
C ASN A 151 -9.96 21.45 -20.08
N SER A 152 -9.23 20.42 -19.66
CA SER A 152 -8.25 20.50 -18.57
C SER A 152 -8.80 20.89 -17.18
N SER A 153 -10.04 20.51 -16.84
CA SER A 153 -10.62 20.72 -15.50
C SER A 153 -9.67 20.28 -14.37
N LEU A 154 -9.49 21.18 -13.38
CA LEU A 154 -8.62 20.95 -12.21
C LEU A 154 -9.02 19.70 -11.42
N ARG A 155 -10.32 19.36 -11.41
CA ARG A 155 -10.85 18.15 -10.77
C ARG A 155 -10.19 16.88 -11.31
N TYR A 156 -10.09 16.70 -12.63
CA TYR A 156 -9.49 15.49 -13.21
C TYR A 156 -7.97 15.46 -13.06
N LYS A 157 -7.32 16.63 -13.09
CA LYS A 157 -5.88 16.72 -12.79
C LYS A 157 -5.59 16.33 -11.34
N ASN A 158 -6.43 16.79 -10.41
CA ASN A 158 -6.36 16.40 -9.00
C ASN A 158 -6.58 14.90 -8.83
N LYS A 159 -7.60 14.32 -9.47
CA LYS A 159 -7.83 12.87 -9.46
C LYS A 159 -6.64 12.06 -9.97
N LEU A 160 -5.99 12.52 -11.04
CA LEU A 160 -4.78 11.87 -11.56
C LEU A 160 -3.62 11.93 -10.54
N ALA A 161 -3.44 13.08 -9.89
CA ALA A 161 -2.42 13.26 -8.87
C ALA A 161 -2.71 12.43 -7.61
N VAL A 162 -3.97 12.34 -7.17
CA VAL A 162 -4.42 11.45 -6.09
C VAL A 162 -4.17 9.99 -6.44
N LEU A 163 -4.41 9.58 -7.69
CA LEU A 163 -4.11 8.22 -8.13
C LEU A 163 -2.61 7.92 -8.00
N TYR A 164 -1.74 8.84 -8.41
CA TYR A 164 -0.29 8.69 -8.18
C TYR A 164 0.05 8.59 -6.69
N ALA A 165 -0.53 9.46 -5.85
CA ALA A 165 -0.26 9.48 -4.42
C ALA A 165 -0.70 8.19 -3.71
N ARG A 166 -1.88 7.64 -4.04
CA ARG A 166 -2.40 6.38 -3.48
C ARG A 166 -1.51 5.17 -3.79
N TYR A 167 -0.72 5.25 -4.86
CA TYR A 167 0.23 4.22 -5.25
C TYR A 167 1.69 4.59 -4.88
N GLY A 168 1.88 5.53 -3.95
CA GLY A 168 3.18 5.90 -3.40
C GLY A 168 4.06 6.75 -4.33
N MET A 169 3.53 7.21 -5.47
CA MET A 169 4.27 8.07 -6.41
C MET A 169 4.21 9.54 -5.99
N TYR A 170 4.69 9.83 -4.78
CA TYR A 170 4.56 11.16 -4.15
C TYR A 170 5.20 12.28 -4.96
N ASP A 171 6.39 12.07 -5.54
CA ASP A 171 7.04 13.08 -6.39
C ASP A 171 6.17 13.52 -7.59
N ARG A 172 5.58 12.54 -8.30
CA ARG A 172 4.71 12.81 -9.45
C ARG A 172 3.43 13.51 -9.01
N ALA A 173 2.87 13.08 -7.89
CA ALA A 173 1.66 13.65 -7.32
C ALA A 173 1.89 15.10 -6.87
N GLU A 174 3.00 15.36 -6.16
CA GLU A 174 3.37 16.67 -5.63
C GLU A 174 3.57 17.69 -6.77
N ILE A 175 4.32 17.33 -7.82
CA ILE A 175 4.48 18.17 -9.01
C ILE A 175 3.10 18.55 -9.58
N SER A 176 2.23 17.55 -9.75
CA SER A 176 0.88 17.76 -10.30
C SER A 176 0.02 18.67 -9.40
N PHE A 177 0.06 18.48 -8.08
CA PHE A 177 -0.68 19.32 -7.15
C PHE A 177 -0.13 20.75 -7.10
N LYS A 178 1.20 20.93 -7.13
CA LYS A 178 1.84 22.25 -7.22
C LYS A 178 1.42 23.00 -8.49
N GLU A 179 1.38 22.34 -9.64
CA GLU A 179 0.89 22.93 -10.89
C GLU A 179 -0.58 23.37 -10.81
N ILE A 180 -1.43 22.60 -10.11
CA ILE A 180 -2.83 22.96 -9.88
C ILE A 180 -2.92 24.22 -9.02
N VAL A 181 -2.22 24.23 -7.88
CA VAL A 181 -2.25 25.32 -6.90
C VAL A 181 -1.63 26.61 -7.44
N GLN A 182 -0.62 26.52 -8.31
CA GLN A 182 -0.04 27.69 -9.00
C GLN A 182 -1.07 28.40 -9.90
N LYS A 183 -2.04 27.68 -10.47
CA LYS A 183 -3.08 28.27 -11.34
C LYS A 183 -4.25 28.82 -10.54
N LYS A 184 -4.64 28.11 -9.48
CA LYS A 184 -5.74 28.49 -8.59
C LYS A 184 -5.56 27.76 -7.27
N GLU A 185 -5.82 28.44 -6.15
CA GLU A 185 -5.95 27.77 -4.86
C GLU A 185 -7.15 26.81 -4.88
N TYR A 186 -6.87 25.55 -5.21
CA TYR A 186 -7.83 24.48 -5.28
C TYR A 186 -7.74 23.66 -4.00
N LYS A 187 -8.76 23.77 -3.14
CA LYS A 187 -8.77 23.17 -1.79
C LYS A 187 -8.32 21.71 -1.75
N PRO A 188 -8.80 20.80 -2.62
CA PRO A 188 -8.36 19.40 -2.60
C PRO A 188 -6.87 19.23 -2.88
N ALA A 189 -6.31 19.97 -3.83
CA ALA A 189 -4.88 19.90 -4.14
C ALA A 189 -4.01 20.46 -3.00
N LEU A 190 -4.47 21.50 -2.30
CA LEU A 190 -3.80 22.00 -1.09
C LEU A 190 -3.82 20.97 0.05
N LEU A 191 -4.97 20.33 0.31
CA LEU A 191 -5.09 19.24 1.28
C LEU A 191 -4.12 18.11 0.95
N ASN A 192 -4.06 17.69 -0.31
CA ASN A 192 -3.18 16.61 -0.73
C ASN A 192 -1.69 16.98 -0.70
N LEU A 193 -1.32 18.25 -0.93
CA LEU A 193 0.06 18.72 -0.69
C LEU A 193 0.42 18.66 0.80
N GLY A 194 -0.51 19.06 1.67
CA GLY A 194 -0.36 18.91 3.12
C GLY A 194 -0.17 17.44 3.51
N ASN A 195 -0.95 16.54 2.92
CA ASN A 195 -0.81 15.10 3.15
C ASN A 195 0.57 14.58 2.73
N ILE A 196 1.07 14.98 1.54
CA ILE A 196 2.40 14.58 1.07
C ILE A 196 3.50 15.13 1.99
N ALA A 197 3.42 16.40 2.39
CA ALA A 197 4.38 16.97 3.32
C ALA A 197 4.36 16.24 4.68
N PHE A 198 3.18 15.87 5.18
CA PHE A 198 3.04 15.08 6.40
C PHE A 198 3.70 13.69 6.28
N ILE A 199 3.54 13.01 5.14
CA ILE A 199 4.20 11.70 4.88
C ILE A 199 5.72 11.85 4.86
N HIS A 200 6.24 12.98 4.38
CA HIS A 200 7.67 13.28 4.41
C HIS A 200 8.14 13.86 5.75
N GLU A 201 7.29 13.85 6.79
CA GLU A 201 7.57 14.37 8.13
C GLU A 201 7.91 15.88 8.16
N ASP A 202 7.58 16.63 7.10
CA ASP A 202 7.66 18.09 7.06
C ASP A 202 6.35 18.69 7.62
N PHE A 203 6.21 18.60 8.95
CA PHE A 203 4.98 18.96 9.65
C PHE A 203 4.68 20.46 9.56
N GLU A 204 5.71 21.30 9.48
CA GLU A 204 5.60 22.74 9.30
C GLU A 204 5.02 23.08 7.92
N ALA A 205 5.58 22.52 6.84
CA ALA A 205 5.04 22.74 5.49
C ALA A 205 3.62 22.16 5.36
N ALA A 206 3.37 20.98 5.93
CA ALA A 206 2.07 20.34 5.96
C ALA A 206 1.02 21.24 6.63
N SER A 207 1.33 21.74 7.84
CA SER A 207 0.49 22.68 8.58
C SER A 207 0.20 23.95 7.77
N GLY A 208 1.21 24.48 7.07
CA GLY A 208 1.05 25.63 6.16
C GLY A 208 0.04 25.39 5.03
N TYR A 209 0.09 24.22 4.39
CA TYR A 209 -0.90 23.86 3.35
C TYR A 209 -2.31 23.71 3.91
N TYR A 210 -2.48 23.03 5.04
CA TYR A 210 -3.80 22.88 5.66
C TYR A 210 -4.36 24.22 6.13
N GLN A 211 -3.53 25.11 6.69
CA GLN A 211 -3.97 26.44 7.11
C GLN A 211 -4.46 27.29 5.94
N ARG A 212 -3.84 27.17 4.75
CA ARG A 212 -4.36 27.82 3.53
C ARG A 212 -5.75 27.32 3.15
N VAL A 213 -6.03 26.03 3.35
CA VAL A 213 -7.39 25.49 3.16
C VAL A 213 -8.37 26.09 4.17
N LEU A 214 -7.97 26.18 5.45
CA LEU A 214 -8.80 26.77 6.51
C LEU A 214 -9.05 28.27 6.31
N ASN A 215 -8.15 28.99 5.62
CA ASN A 215 -8.38 30.39 5.25
C ASN A 215 -9.49 30.54 4.20
N ILE A 216 -9.70 29.53 3.36
CA ILE A 216 -10.79 29.48 2.36
C ILE A 216 -12.07 28.93 2.99
N ASP A 217 -11.94 27.91 3.84
CA ASP A 217 -13.02 27.15 4.43
C ASP A 217 -12.66 26.76 5.86
N THR A 218 -13.07 27.62 6.80
CA THR A 218 -12.67 27.52 8.21
C THR A 218 -13.19 26.26 8.91
N ASN A 219 -14.17 25.57 8.32
CA ASN A 219 -14.80 24.36 8.86
C ASN A 219 -14.43 23.12 8.03
N ASN A 220 -13.40 23.19 7.18
CA ASN A 220 -12.94 22.04 6.43
C ASN A 220 -12.37 20.96 7.36
N LYS A 221 -13.12 19.86 7.51
CA LYS A 221 -12.79 18.77 8.43
C LYS A 221 -11.43 18.11 8.16
N SER A 222 -11.07 17.91 6.90
CA SER A 222 -9.80 17.28 6.52
C SER A 222 -8.61 18.20 6.85
N ALA A 223 -8.75 19.51 6.66
CA ALA A 223 -7.73 20.48 7.07
C ALA A 223 -7.64 20.60 8.59
N LEU A 224 -8.76 20.61 9.32
CA LEU A 224 -8.76 20.64 10.79
C LEU A 224 -8.07 19.40 11.37
N LEU A 225 -8.33 18.23 10.79
CA LEU A 225 -7.64 16.99 11.13
C LEU A 225 -6.14 17.10 10.82
N GLY A 226 -5.77 17.55 9.61
CA GLY A 226 -4.38 17.73 9.19
C GLY A 226 -3.59 18.64 10.12
N VAL A 227 -4.13 19.83 10.46
CA VAL A 227 -3.52 20.76 11.43
C VAL A 227 -3.38 20.11 12.80
N SER A 228 -4.41 19.40 13.28
CA SER A 228 -4.37 18.72 14.58
C SER A 228 -3.26 17.66 14.62
N ARG A 229 -3.11 16.87 13.54
CA ARG A 229 -2.06 15.86 13.42
C ARG A 229 -0.67 16.49 13.36
N CYS A 230 -0.45 17.50 12.52
CA CYS A 230 0.83 18.23 12.48
C CYS A 230 1.21 18.80 13.85
N ASN A 231 0.26 19.43 14.54
CA ASN A 231 0.52 20.02 15.86
C ASN A 231 0.72 18.97 16.95
N HIS A 232 0.21 17.75 16.78
CA HIS A 232 0.47 16.65 17.70
C HIS A 232 1.92 16.17 17.56
N GLU A 233 2.39 15.96 16.33
CA GLU A 233 3.79 15.59 16.04
C GLU A 233 4.78 16.71 16.44
N LEU A 234 4.35 17.98 16.37
CA LEU A 234 5.11 19.14 16.84
C LEU A 234 4.93 19.45 18.34
N GLU A 235 4.23 18.60 19.09
CA GLU A 235 3.94 18.75 20.53
C GLU A 235 3.21 20.06 20.93
N ASN A 236 2.56 20.71 19.98
CA ASN A 236 1.75 21.92 20.16
C ASN A 236 0.34 21.59 20.67
N TYR A 237 0.24 20.91 21.81
CA TYR A 237 -1.01 20.34 22.35
C TYR A 237 -2.13 21.37 22.59
N GLY A 238 -1.78 22.64 22.84
CA GLY A 238 -2.77 23.71 22.95
C GLY A 238 -3.52 23.95 21.63
N MET A 239 -2.82 23.88 20.49
CA MET A 239 -3.43 23.98 19.17
C MET A 239 -4.24 22.73 18.87
N VAL A 240 -3.71 21.53 19.16
CA VAL A 240 -4.42 20.25 18.97
C VAL A 240 -5.77 20.27 19.68
N ALA A 241 -5.81 20.67 20.95
CA ALA A 241 -7.06 20.74 21.71
C ALA A 241 -8.10 21.65 21.03
N LYS A 242 -7.67 22.81 20.50
CA LYS A 242 -8.56 23.75 19.82
C LYS A 242 -9.07 23.20 18.49
N THR A 243 -8.18 22.71 17.63
CA THR A 243 -8.55 22.27 16.26
C THR A 243 -9.29 20.94 16.27
N TYR A 244 -8.90 20.02 17.16
CA TYR A 244 -9.55 18.71 17.29
C TYR A 244 -10.92 18.82 17.96
N GLN A 245 -11.10 19.72 18.94
CA GLN A 245 -12.42 20.01 19.49
C GLN A 245 -13.37 20.55 18.40
N LYS A 246 -12.87 21.45 17.56
CA LYS A 246 -13.66 21.94 16.41
C LYS A 246 -14.00 20.82 15.43
N LEU A 247 -13.07 19.89 15.17
CA LEU A 247 -13.34 18.71 14.34
C LEU A 247 -14.45 17.83 14.96
N LYS A 248 -14.43 17.59 16.28
CA LYS A 248 -15.48 16.83 16.99
C LYS A 248 -16.85 17.46 16.84
N GLU A 249 -16.94 18.78 16.87
CA GLU A 249 -18.22 19.51 16.71
C GLU A 249 -18.79 19.38 15.30
N ILE A 250 -17.92 19.27 14.28
CA ILE A 250 -18.31 19.24 12.86
C ILE A 250 -18.56 17.80 12.37
N ASP A 251 -17.67 16.87 12.74
CA ASP A 251 -17.69 15.48 12.30
C ASP A 251 -17.21 14.56 13.44
N PRO A 252 -18.12 14.20 14.38
CA PRO A 252 -17.79 13.35 15.53
C PRO A 252 -17.27 11.97 15.11
N ASP A 253 -17.81 11.41 14.03
CA ASP A 253 -17.42 10.09 13.53
C ASP A 253 -15.99 10.12 13.01
N LEU A 254 -15.62 11.13 12.21
CA LEU A 254 -14.25 11.31 11.78
C LEU A 254 -13.32 11.56 12.97
N ALA A 255 -13.71 12.42 13.91
CA ALA A 255 -12.90 12.68 15.09
C ALA A 255 -12.65 11.38 15.88
N SER A 256 -13.68 10.56 16.12
CA SER A 256 -13.58 9.31 16.88
C SER A 256 -12.53 8.33 16.33
N ARG A 257 -12.34 8.30 15.01
CA ARG A 257 -11.32 7.48 14.35
C ARG A 257 -9.88 7.91 14.70
N PHE A 258 -9.70 9.16 15.11
CA PHE A 258 -8.41 9.76 15.47
C PHE A 258 -8.37 10.15 16.96
N ALA A 259 -9.02 9.37 17.84
CA ALA A 259 -9.10 9.63 19.28
C ALA A 259 -7.74 9.80 19.99
N TYR A 260 -6.64 9.29 19.43
CA TYR A 260 -5.30 9.51 19.98
C TYR A 260 -4.92 11.00 20.07
N LEU A 261 -5.57 11.88 19.29
CA LEU A 261 -5.35 13.33 19.32
C LEU A 261 -5.85 13.99 20.62
N ASP A 262 -6.66 13.30 21.45
CA ASP A 262 -6.97 13.74 22.81
C ASP A 262 -5.84 13.45 23.81
N LEU A 263 -4.94 12.54 23.48
CA LEU A 263 -3.86 12.08 24.34
C LEU A 263 -2.60 12.93 24.10
N ARG A 264 -1.66 12.89 25.06
CA ARG A 264 -0.38 13.62 24.99
C ARG A 264 0.80 12.67 25.21
N GLY A 265 1.95 13.02 24.63
CA GLY A 265 3.21 12.30 24.84
C GLY A 265 3.15 10.81 24.45
N GLU A 266 3.88 9.97 25.18
CA GLU A 266 4.06 8.54 24.85
C GLU A 266 2.77 7.71 24.86
N GLU A 267 1.74 8.14 25.60
CA GLU A 267 0.44 7.46 25.60
C GLU A 267 -0.27 7.60 24.25
N ALA A 268 -0.18 8.79 23.65
CA ALA A 268 -0.74 9.07 22.33
C ALA A 268 -0.01 8.31 21.23
N ASN A 269 1.33 8.30 21.25
CA ASN A 269 2.15 7.60 20.26
C ASN A 269 1.82 6.10 20.25
N ARG A 270 1.77 5.47 21.43
CA ARG A 270 1.42 4.05 21.55
C ARG A 270 -0.01 3.75 21.06
N ALA A 271 -0.97 4.61 21.36
CA ALA A 271 -2.35 4.44 20.92
C ALA A 271 -2.49 4.59 19.39
N ALA A 272 -1.77 5.54 18.79
CA ALA A 272 -1.80 5.78 17.36
C ALA A 272 -1.13 4.65 16.57
N ASP A 273 0.03 4.17 17.04
CA ASP A 273 0.79 3.08 16.43
C ASP A 273 0.02 1.75 16.52
N ALA A 274 -0.57 1.45 17.68
CA ALA A 274 -1.36 0.22 17.88
C ALA A 274 -2.60 0.16 16.97
N ALA A 275 -3.17 1.32 16.62
CA ALA A 275 -4.32 1.41 15.74
C ALA A 275 -3.96 1.63 14.26
N GLY A 276 -2.66 1.74 13.92
CA GLY A 276 -2.18 2.06 12.57
C GLY A 276 -2.69 3.41 12.03
N MET A 277 -3.08 4.32 12.91
CA MET A 277 -3.79 5.55 12.54
C MET A 277 -2.87 6.64 12.00
N ARG A 278 -1.56 6.55 12.32
CA ARG A 278 -0.53 7.45 11.78
C ARG A 278 -0.37 7.31 10.28
N ASP A 279 -0.53 6.11 9.75
CA ASP A 279 -0.32 5.81 8.33
C ASP A 279 -1.57 6.09 7.47
N ILE A 280 -2.71 6.39 8.09
CA ILE A 280 -3.94 6.70 7.35
C ILE A 280 -3.85 8.10 6.75
N VAL A 281 -3.93 8.16 5.42
CA VAL A 281 -3.96 9.42 4.67
C VAL A 281 -5.31 9.53 3.95
N LEU A 282 -6.00 10.64 4.18
CA LEU A 282 -7.29 10.94 3.56
C LEU A 282 -7.06 11.76 2.29
N TRP A 283 -6.96 11.09 1.15
CA TRP A 283 -6.79 11.74 -0.15
C TRP A 283 -8.09 12.34 -0.66
N GLU A 284 -8.06 13.62 -1.01
CA GLU A 284 -9.23 14.40 -1.43
C GLU A 284 -9.29 14.53 -2.95
N GLU A 285 -10.32 13.95 -3.56
CA GLU A 285 -10.48 13.96 -5.02
C GLU A 285 -11.25 15.19 -5.54
N GLU A 286 -12.15 15.78 -4.75
CA GLU A 286 -13.14 16.78 -5.20
C GLU A 286 -13.34 17.95 -4.25
#